data_AF-A0A1W2BPF8-F1
#
_entry.id   AF-A0A1W2BPF8-F1
#
_cell.length_a   1.000
_cell.length_b   1.000
_cell.length_c   1.000
_cell.angle_alpha   90.00
_cell.angle_beta   90.00
_cell.angle_gamma   90.00
#
_symmetry.space_group_name_H-M   'P 1'
#
loop_
_entity.id
_entity.type
_entity.pdbx_description
1 polymer ?
#
loop_
_entity_poly.entity_id
_entity_poly.type
_entity_poly.pdbx_seq_one_letter_code
_entity_poly.pdbx_strand_id
1 'polypeptide(L)'
;MKQKEEYLVELEFIKSWNTTVLDFMSTKIPELKDFSEITKQSLSSYSGKVNKNVLLGFRSSYRDINEMAKNLSPLDYEELNKLLLAKFHLDFTDIDQRINSKIASVVLLGRIDNEEEYKMIEDKVNELCQNKEKNPTIDALNTLLLSYEQSSYNK
;
A
#
# COMPACT_ATOMS: atom_id res chain seq x y z
N MET A 1 -5.70 -4.07 -24.89
CA MET A 1 -7.05 -4.25 -24.34
C MET A 1 -7.00 -4.85 -22.94
N LYS A 2 -6.45 -6.06 -22.78
CA LYS A 2 -6.33 -6.77 -21.48
C LYS A 2 -5.72 -5.94 -20.33
N GLN A 3 -4.58 -5.28 -20.55
CA GLN A 3 -3.92 -4.44 -19.53
C GLN A 3 -4.77 -3.26 -19.04
N LYS A 4 -5.62 -2.69 -19.90
CA LYS A 4 -6.49 -1.57 -19.54
C LYS A 4 -7.65 -2.05 -18.65
N GLU A 5 -8.17 -3.25 -18.92
CA GLU A 5 -9.19 -3.89 -18.09
C GLU A 5 -8.62 -4.28 -16.73
N GLU A 6 -7.40 -4.81 -16.67
CA GLU A 6 -6.69 -5.11 -15.42
C GLU A 6 -6.49 -3.85 -14.57
N TYR A 7 -6.09 -2.73 -15.17
CA TYR A 7 -5.97 -1.45 -14.45
C TYR A 7 -7.30 -0.92 -13.90
N LEU A 8 -8.41 -1.14 -14.62
CA LEU A 8 -9.73 -0.73 -14.15
C LEU A 8 -10.19 -1.60 -12.98
N VAL A 9 -10.00 -2.92 -13.07
CA VAL A 9 -10.33 -3.85 -11.98
C VAL A 9 -9.54 -3.49 -10.73
N GLU A 10 -8.24 -3.24 -10.88
CA GLU A 10 -7.38 -2.87 -9.75
C GLU A 10 -7.78 -1.52 -9.14
N LEU A 11 -8.06 -0.52 -9.98
CA LEU A 11 -8.52 0.79 -9.51
C LEU A 11 -9.80 0.69 -8.69
N GLU A 12 -10.79 -0.07 -9.17
CA GLU A 12 -12.06 -0.25 -8.46
C GLU A 12 -11.90 -1.03 -7.16
N PHE A 13 -10.99 -2.02 -7.13
CA PHE A 13 -10.61 -2.69 -5.89
C PHE A 13 -10.02 -1.69 -4.89
N ILE A 14 -9.04 -0.89 -5.30
CA ILE A 14 -8.39 0.10 -4.43
C ILE A 14 -9.40 1.11 -3.88
N LYS A 15 -10.29 1.65 -4.74
CA LYS A 15 -11.34 2.58 -4.33
C LYS A 15 -12.24 1.95 -3.27
N SER A 16 -12.74 0.74 -3.54
CA SER A 16 -13.64 0.03 -2.62
C SER A 16 -12.98 -0.30 -1.29
N TRP A 17 -11.72 -0.75 -1.32
CA TRP A 17 -10.93 -1.04 -0.13
C TRP A 17 -10.72 0.21 0.71
N ASN A 18 -10.16 1.27 0.12
CA ASN A 18 -9.84 2.52 0.81
C ASN A 18 -11.08 3.16 1.42
N THR A 19 -12.20 3.18 0.70
CA THR A 19 -13.48 3.66 1.24
C THR A 19 -13.92 2.85 2.44
N THR A 20 -13.80 1.51 2.39
CA THR A 20 -14.20 0.64 3.51
C THR A 20 -13.36 0.89 4.76
N VAL A 21 -12.03 0.99 4.60
CA VAL A 21 -11.10 1.26 5.70
C VAL A 21 -11.35 2.65 6.29
N LEU A 22 -11.47 3.68 5.44
CA LEU A 22 -11.70 5.06 5.89
C LEU A 22 -13.07 5.25 6.55
N ASP A 23 -14.11 4.57 6.08
CA ASP A 23 -15.42 4.57 6.73
C ASP A 23 -15.29 4.01 8.13
N PHE A 24 -14.71 2.81 8.27
CA PHE A 24 -14.51 2.18 9.58
C PHE A 24 -13.67 3.06 10.52
N MET A 25 -12.49 3.52 10.08
CA MET A 25 -11.61 4.36 10.89
C MET A 25 -12.30 5.64 11.35
N SER A 26 -13.12 6.28 10.52
CA SER A 26 -13.86 7.49 10.90
C SER A 26 -14.93 7.26 11.98
N THR A 27 -15.39 6.02 12.15
CA THR A 27 -16.30 5.66 13.27
C THR A 27 -15.57 5.51 14.61
N LYS A 28 -14.26 5.21 14.56
CA LYS A 28 -13.42 4.96 15.74
C LYS A 28 -12.60 6.19 16.15
N ILE A 29 -12.20 6.99 15.17
CA ILE A 29 -11.38 8.19 15.34
C ILE A 29 -12.13 9.36 14.69
N PRO A 30 -12.95 10.11 15.47
CA PRO A 30 -13.76 11.20 14.94
C PRO A 30 -12.96 12.28 14.21
N GLU A 31 -11.70 12.50 14.59
CA GLU A 31 -10.79 13.46 13.97
C GLU A 31 -10.47 13.11 12.51
N LEU A 32 -10.64 11.85 12.11
CA LEU A 32 -10.44 11.40 10.72
C LEU A 32 -11.67 11.61 9.84
N LYS A 33 -12.79 12.11 10.36
CA LYS A 33 -14.05 12.20 9.61
C LYS A 33 -13.93 13.09 8.36
N ASP A 34 -13.42 14.31 8.51
CA ASP A 34 -13.27 15.25 7.40
C ASP A 34 -12.26 14.71 6.35
N PHE A 35 -11.14 14.14 6.82
CA PHE A 35 -10.15 13.49 5.95
C PHE A 35 -10.76 12.31 5.18
N SER A 36 -11.54 11.47 5.86
CA SER A 36 -12.25 10.32 5.28
C SER A 36 -13.23 10.80 4.20
N GLU A 37 -14.06 11.80 4.49
CA GLU A 37 -15.05 12.35 3.56
C GLU A 37 -14.38 12.94 2.30
N ILE A 38 -13.37 13.79 2.46
CA ILE A 38 -12.64 14.40 1.34
C ILE A 38 -11.97 13.33 0.47
N THR A 39 -11.32 12.35 1.10
CA THR A 39 -10.61 11.29 0.39
C THR A 39 -11.57 10.37 -0.36
N LYS A 40 -12.70 9.97 0.26
CA LYS A 40 -13.76 9.21 -0.41
C LYS A 40 -14.37 9.98 -1.57
N GLN A 41 -14.58 11.28 -1.44
CA GLN A 41 -15.07 12.12 -2.54
C GLN A 41 -14.07 12.14 -3.70
N SER A 42 -12.77 12.30 -3.42
CA SER A 42 -11.72 12.26 -4.43
C SER A 42 -11.67 10.90 -5.17
N LEU A 43 -11.69 9.80 -4.42
CA LEU A 43 -11.68 8.44 -4.96
C LEU A 43 -12.91 8.18 -5.85
N SER A 44 -14.11 8.54 -5.39
CA SER A 44 -15.36 8.29 -6.10
C SER A 44 -15.55 9.19 -7.34
N SER A 45 -15.03 10.41 -7.30
CA SER A 45 -15.19 11.39 -8.38
C SER A 45 -14.22 11.16 -9.56
N TYR A 46 -13.24 10.27 -9.41
CA TYR A 46 -12.32 9.95 -10.50
C TYR A 46 -13.04 9.19 -11.62
N SER A 47 -13.25 9.87 -12.75
CA SER A 47 -13.82 9.31 -13.99
C SER A 47 -12.83 9.39 -15.17
N GLY A 48 -11.54 9.61 -14.88
CA GLY A 48 -10.50 9.80 -15.88
C GLY A 48 -10.08 8.53 -16.60
N LYS A 49 -9.26 8.68 -17.66
CA LYS A 49 -8.62 7.54 -18.32
C LYS A 49 -7.55 6.94 -17.40
N VAL A 50 -7.77 5.70 -16.98
CA VAL A 50 -6.79 4.94 -16.20
C VAL A 50 -5.56 4.64 -17.06
N ASN A 51 -4.40 4.98 -16.53
CA ASN A 51 -3.09 4.63 -17.05
C ASN A 51 -2.17 4.27 -15.88
N LYS A 52 -0.95 3.83 -16.19
CA LYS A 52 0.03 3.41 -15.17
C LYS A 52 0.28 4.49 -14.10
N ASN A 53 0.46 5.75 -14.49
CA ASN A 53 0.80 6.83 -13.55
C ASN A 53 -0.37 7.17 -12.63
N VAL A 54 -1.59 7.16 -13.16
CA VAL A 54 -2.81 7.29 -12.35
C VAL A 54 -2.85 6.16 -11.32
N LEU A 55 -2.69 4.92 -11.78
CA LEU A 55 -2.79 3.75 -10.92
C LEU A 55 -1.71 3.73 -9.83
N LEU A 56 -0.51 4.22 -10.11
CA LEU A 56 0.53 4.43 -9.10
C LEU A 56 0.05 5.35 -7.97
N GLY A 57 -0.63 6.46 -8.28
CA GLY A 57 -1.19 7.34 -7.26
C GLY A 57 -2.26 6.67 -6.39
N PHE A 58 -3.11 5.84 -6.97
CA PHE A 58 -4.10 5.05 -6.21
C PHE A 58 -3.44 3.96 -5.37
N ARG A 59 -2.38 3.30 -5.86
CA ARG A 59 -1.61 2.35 -5.07
C ARG A 59 -0.90 3.01 -3.89
N SER A 60 -0.44 4.25 -4.05
CA SER A 60 0.10 5.04 -2.93
C SER A 60 -0.98 5.30 -1.88
N SER A 61 -2.17 5.78 -2.28
CA SER A 61 -3.25 6.01 -1.31
C SER A 61 -3.73 4.73 -0.62
N TYR A 62 -3.77 3.61 -1.34
CA TYR A 62 -4.02 2.29 -0.76
C TYR A 62 -3.05 1.95 0.36
N ARG A 63 -1.76 2.21 0.12
CA ARG A 63 -0.71 1.94 1.10
C ARG A 63 -0.79 2.87 2.29
N ASP A 64 -0.93 4.18 2.05
CA ASP A 64 -1.01 5.18 3.11
C ASP A 64 -2.19 4.89 4.05
N ILE A 65 -3.35 4.53 3.50
CA ILE A 65 -4.54 4.19 4.28
C ILE A 65 -4.34 2.90 5.08
N ASN A 66 -3.68 1.89 4.51
CA ASN A 66 -3.36 0.66 5.24
C ASN A 66 -2.36 0.91 6.38
N GLU A 67 -1.35 1.75 6.15
CA GLU A 67 -0.41 2.16 7.21
C GLU A 67 -1.13 2.97 8.31
N MET A 68 -2.05 3.86 7.94
CA MET A 68 -2.87 4.57 8.92
C MET A 68 -3.70 3.59 9.77
N ALA A 69 -4.26 2.54 9.17
CA ALA A 69 -5.06 1.54 9.86
C ALA A 69 -4.26 0.75 10.92
N LYS A 70 -2.94 0.60 10.75
CA LYS A 70 -2.07 -0.04 11.76
C LYS A 70 -1.99 0.72 13.09
N ASN A 71 -2.38 2.00 13.10
CA ASN A 71 -2.44 2.81 14.33
C ASN A 71 -3.74 2.61 15.14
N LEU A 72 -4.67 1.79 14.65
CA LEU A 72 -5.86 1.41 15.42
C LEU A 72 -5.49 0.61 16.67
N SER A 73 -6.37 0.61 17.66
CA SER A 73 -6.23 -0.30 18.79
C SER A 73 -6.27 -1.76 18.29
N PRO A 74 -5.63 -2.72 18.98
CA PRO A 74 -5.65 -4.13 18.54
C PRO A 74 -7.07 -4.69 18.34
N LEU A 75 -8.03 -4.25 19.17
CA LEU A 75 -9.43 -4.66 19.07
C LEU A 75 -10.10 -4.07 17.83
N ASP A 76 -9.91 -2.79 17.56
CA ASP A 76 -10.48 -2.14 16.37
C ASP A 76 -9.83 -2.65 15.08
N TYR A 77 -8.52 -2.96 15.12
CA TYR A 77 -7.80 -3.56 14.01
C TYR A 77 -8.33 -4.98 13.69
N GLU A 78 -8.61 -5.79 14.71
CA GLU A 78 -9.23 -7.11 14.53
C GLU A 78 -10.66 -7.00 13.97
N GLU A 79 -11.45 -6.03 14.45
CA GLU A 79 -12.79 -5.77 13.92
C GLU A 79 -12.75 -5.33 12.45
N LEU A 80 -11.80 -4.45 12.09
CA LEU A 80 -11.57 -4.05 10.71
C LEU A 80 -11.18 -5.26 9.84
N ASN A 81 -10.29 -6.13 10.32
CA ASN A 81 -9.93 -7.36 9.59
C ASN A 81 -11.13 -8.27 9.33
N LYS A 82 -12.03 -8.44 10.31
CA LYS A 82 -13.28 -9.21 10.12
C LYS A 82 -14.18 -8.58 9.05
N LEU A 83 -14.28 -7.26 9.03
CA LEU A 83 -15.04 -6.52 8.01
C LEU A 83 -14.43 -6.73 6.61
N LEU A 84 -13.10 -6.66 6.51
CA LEU A 84 -12.38 -6.83 5.25
C LEU A 84 -12.50 -8.27 4.72
N LEU A 85 -12.37 -9.29 5.58
CA LEU A 85 -12.58 -10.69 5.21
C LEU A 85 -13.99 -10.95 4.71
N ALA A 86 -15.00 -10.39 5.38
CA ALA A 86 -16.39 -10.57 4.99
C ALA A 86 -16.70 -9.94 3.63
N LYS A 87 -16.06 -8.81 3.30
CA LYS A 87 -16.34 -8.05 2.08
C LYS A 87 -15.46 -8.42 0.89
N PHE A 88 -14.18 -8.68 1.12
CA PHE A 88 -13.16 -8.86 0.10
C PHE A 88 -12.54 -10.25 0.09
N HIS A 89 -12.83 -11.08 1.09
CA HIS A 89 -12.13 -12.36 1.33
C HIS A 89 -10.61 -12.19 1.46
N LEU A 90 -10.19 -11.03 1.97
CA LEU A 90 -8.81 -10.64 2.21
C LEU A 90 -8.74 -9.85 3.52
N ASP A 91 -7.67 -10.03 4.28
CA ASP A 91 -7.34 -9.20 5.44
C ASP A 91 -5.98 -8.50 5.28
N PHE A 92 -5.58 -7.72 6.29
CA PHE A 92 -4.26 -7.10 6.29
C PHE A 92 -3.12 -8.13 6.36
N THR A 93 -3.33 -9.30 6.96
CA THR A 93 -2.34 -10.37 7.04
C THR A 93 -2.02 -10.94 5.66
N ASP A 94 -3.03 -11.19 4.84
CA ASP A 94 -2.92 -11.66 3.46
C ASP A 94 -2.16 -10.64 2.59
N ILE A 95 -2.42 -9.35 2.81
CA ILE A 95 -1.75 -8.25 2.12
C ILE A 95 -0.27 -8.20 2.53
N ASP A 96 0.03 -8.23 3.82
CA ASP A 96 1.39 -8.21 4.35
C ASP A 96 2.19 -9.43 3.88
N GLN A 97 1.58 -10.62 3.83
CA GLN A 97 2.24 -11.83 3.29
C GLN A 97 2.58 -11.71 1.80
N ARG A 98 1.68 -11.15 0.98
CA ARG A 98 1.93 -10.91 -0.45
C ARG A 98 3.04 -9.89 -0.66
N ILE A 99 3.02 -8.80 0.11
CA ILE A 99 4.06 -7.75 0.07
C ILE A 99 5.40 -8.34 0.50
N ASN A 100 5.46 -9.06 1.62
CA ASN A 100 6.68 -9.71 2.11
C ASN A 100 7.22 -10.75 1.11
N SER A 101 6.35 -11.51 0.44
CA SER A 101 6.77 -12.46 -0.61
C SER A 101 7.36 -11.75 -1.83
N LYS A 102 6.79 -10.61 -2.23
CA LYS A 102 7.29 -9.81 -3.35
C LYS A 102 8.62 -9.12 -3.01
N ILE A 103 8.77 -8.61 -1.78
CA ILE A 103 10.04 -8.10 -1.25
C ILE A 103 11.10 -9.21 -1.22
N ALA A 104 10.76 -10.41 -0.73
CA ALA A 104 11.68 -11.54 -0.74
C ALA A 104 12.13 -11.91 -2.16
N SER A 105 11.23 -11.83 -3.15
CA SER A 105 11.59 -12.03 -4.57
C SER A 105 12.54 -10.94 -5.09
N VAL A 106 12.32 -9.67 -4.75
CA VAL A 106 13.21 -8.56 -5.15
C VAL A 106 14.61 -8.73 -4.53
N VAL A 107 14.67 -9.11 -3.26
CA VAL A 107 15.94 -9.42 -2.56
C VAL A 107 16.65 -10.61 -3.21
N LEU A 108 15.92 -11.68 -3.54
CA LEU A 108 16.47 -12.85 -4.21
C LEU A 108 17.03 -12.52 -5.60
N LEU A 109 16.33 -11.67 -6.36
CA LEU A 109 16.76 -11.21 -7.68
C LEU A 109 17.90 -10.20 -7.62
N GLY A 110 18.11 -9.57 -6.47
CA GLY A 110 19.20 -8.63 -6.24
C GLY A 110 19.05 -7.31 -7.01
N ARG A 111 17.86 -6.98 -7.49
CA ARG A 111 17.59 -5.74 -8.24
C ARG A 111 16.13 -5.30 -8.13
N ILE A 112 15.92 -3.99 -8.24
CA ILE A 112 14.61 -3.35 -8.34
C ILE A 112 14.38 -3.02 -9.83
N ASP A 113 13.29 -3.52 -10.41
CA ASP A 113 13.01 -3.36 -11.84
C ASP A 113 12.12 -2.15 -12.15
N ASN A 114 11.41 -1.62 -11.15
CA ASN A 114 10.45 -0.53 -11.35
C ASN A 114 10.14 0.28 -10.07
N GLU A 115 9.50 1.43 -10.26
CA GLU A 115 9.11 2.36 -9.20
C GLU A 115 8.19 1.75 -8.13
N GLU A 116 7.34 0.78 -8.50
CA GLU A 116 6.44 0.12 -7.56
C GLU A 116 7.23 -0.76 -6.57
N GLU A 117 8.21 -1.51 -7.08
CA GLU A 117 9.17 -2.27 -6.27
C GLU A 117 10.04 -1.34 -5.44
N TYR A 118 10.53 -0.23 -6.01
CA TYR A 118 11.29 0.78 -5.27
C TYR A 118 10.53 1.26 -4.04
N LYS A 119 9.29 1.72 -4.24
CA LYS A 119 8.44 2.22 -3.17
C LYS A 119 8.14 1.14 -2.13
N MET A 120 7.93 -0.11 -2.56
CA MET A 120 7.71 -1.25 -1.67
C MET A 120 8.90 -1.56 -0.77
N ILE A 121 10.11 -1.49 -1.31
CA ILE A 121 11.34 -1.67 -0.53
C ILE A 121 11.57 -0.49 0.42
N GLU A 122 11.33 0.74 -0.04
CA GLU A 122 11.44 1.95 0.81
C GLU A 122 10.51 1.89 2.02
N ASP A 123 9.24 1.54 1.82
CA ASP A 123 8.28 1.45 2.92
C ASP A 123 8.63 0.31 3.89
N LYS A 124 9.19 -0.80 3.39
CA LYS A 124 9.67 -1.87 4.26
C LYS A 124 10.87 -1.44 5.11
N VAL A 125 11.79 -0.65 4.54
CA VAL A 125 12.90 -0.06 5.31
C VAL A 125 12.35 0.86 6.38
N ASN A 126 11.37 1.71 6.06
CA ASN A 126 10.74 2.61 7.02
C ASN A 126 10.06 1.84 8.18
N GLU A 127 9.32 0.77 7.87
CA GLU A 127 8.72 -0.13 8.87
C GLU A 127 9.80 -0.76 9.78
N LEU A 128 10.86 -1.30 9.18
CA LEU A 128 11.93 -1.97 9.93
C LEU A 128 12.73 -0.98 10.80
N CYS A 129 12.91 0.26 10.36
CA CYS A 129 13.57 1.32 11.13
C CYS A 129 12.76 1.80 12.34
N GLN A 130 11.43 1.67 12.30
CA GLN A 130 10.57 1.98 13.45
C GLN A 130 10.69 0.92 14.56
N ASN A 131 11.09 -0.30 14.21
CA ASN A 131 11.42 -1.34 15.18
C ASN A 131 12.84 -1.09 15.72
N LYS A 132 12.99 -0.92 17.05
CA LYS A 132 14.27 -0.55 17.70
C LYS A 132 15.37 -1.63 17.63
N GLU A 133 15.13 -2.74 16.95
CA GLU A 133 16.10 -3.81 16.78
C GLU A 133 16.92 -3.62 15.51
N LYS A 134 18.23 -3.85 15.60
CA LYS A 134 19.09 -3.89 14.42
C LYS A 134 18.65 -5.05 13.53
N ASN A 135 18.04 -4.73 12.39
CA ASN A 135 17.67 -5.71 11.40
C ASN A 135 18.69 -5.72 10.25
N PRO A 136 19.53 -6.77 10.10
CA PRO A 136 20.52 -6.86 9.01
C PRO A 136 19.89 -6.86 7.61
N THR A 137 18.58 -7.07 7.52
CA THR A 137 17.81 -6.94 6.27
C THR A 137 17.74 -5.49 5.80
N ILE A 138 17.82 -4.49 6.70
CA ILE A 138 17.76 -3.06 6.33
C ILE A 138 18.92 -2.69 5.41
N ASP A 139 20.14 -3.15 5.69
CA ASP A 139 21.33 -2.84 4.88
C ASP A 139 21.23 -3.42 3.47
N ALA A 140 20.69 -4.64 3.34
CA ALA A 140 20.44 -5.28 2.06
C ALA A 140 19.40 -4.52 1.22
N LEU A 141 18.30 -4.09 1.86
CA LEU A 141 17.25 -3.31 1.20
C LEU A 141 17.74 -1.92 0.79
N ASN A 142 18.50 -1.22 1.66
CA ASN A 142 19.11 0.07 1.33
C ASN A 142 20.08 -0.02 0.15
N THR A 143 20.84 -1.11 0.06
CA THR A 143 21.75 -1.35 -1.08
C THR A 143 20.97 -1.46 -2.39
N LEU A 144 19.80 -2.13 -2.38
CA LEU A 144 18.93 -2.25 -3.55
C LEU A 144 18.35 -0.90 -3.97
N LEU A 145 17.89 -0.09 -3.01
CA LEU A 145 17.38 1.27 -3.25
C LEU A 145 18.45 2.16 -3.90
N LEU A 146 19.64 2.23 -3.30
CA LEU A 146 20.76 3.02 -3.84
C LEU A 146 21.17 2.58 -5.25
N SER A 147 21.18 1.27 -5.51
CA SER A 147 21.51 0.72 -6.83
C SER A 147 20.49 1.15 -7.90
N TYR A 148 19.20 1.15 -7.55
CA TYR A 148 18.14 1.61 -8.43
C TYR A 148 18.23 3.11 -8.70
N GLU A 149 18.43 3.94 -7.67
CA GLU A 149 18.60 5.40 -7.81
C GLU A 149 19.78 5.75 -8.72
N GLN A 150 20.94 5.11 -8.51
CA GLN A 150 22.13 5.30 -9.34
C GLN A 150 21.91 4.88 -10.79
N SER A 151 21.17 3.79 -11.04
CA SER A 151 20.84 3.34 -12.39
C SER A 151 19.82 4.24 -13.09
N SER A 152 18.96 4.91 -12.31
CA SER A 152 17.92 5.82 -12.80
C SER A 152 18.45 7.22 -13.09
N TYR A 153 19.48 7.66 -12.36
CA TYR A 153 20.19 8.94 -12.60
C TYR A 153 21.07 8.93 -13.87
N ASN A 154 21.44 7.75 -14.37
CA ASN A 154 22.31 7.56 -15.54
C ASN A 154 21.54 7.30 -16.85
N LYS A 155 20.21 7.47 -16.86
CA LYS A 155 19.33 7.38 -18.03
C LYS A 155 18.87 8.77 -18.44
#